data_AF-A0A957YYY6-F1
#
_entry.id   AF-A0A957YYY6-F1
#
_cell.length_a   1.000
_cell.length_b   1.000
_cell.length_c   1.000
_cell.angle_alpha   90.00
_cell.angle_beta   90.00
_cell.angle_gamma   90.00
#
_symmetry.space_group_name_H-M   'P 1'
#
loop_
_entity.id
_entity.type
_entity.pdbx_description
1 polymer ?
#
loop_
_entity_poly.entity_id
_entity_poly.type
_entity_poly.pdbx_seq_one_letter_code
_entity_poly.pdbx_strand_id
1 'polypeptide(L)'
;PLAMLSAGPLADRIFGPALEANGVLAPYLGWLVGVGPGAGIGLILVITGVLGAAAAVCGYLIPAVREIESRLPDYAPMAKEATEPATAALPTTATAEEPVMHSGETPLEVRA
;
A
#
# COMPACT_ATOMS: atom_id res chain seq x y z
N PRO A 1 2.34 -9.71 -19.95
CA PRO A 1 3.01 -11.04 -20.03
C PRO A 1 4.25 -11.09 -20.95
N LEU A 2 4.27 -10.40 -22.10
CA LEU A 2 5.43 -10.37 -23.00
C LEU A 2 6.70 -9.74 -22.38
N ALA A 3 6.55 -8.60 -21.69
CA ALA A 3 7.67 -7.91 -21.07
C ALA A 3 8.38 -8.74 -19.99
N MET A 4 7.62 -9.49 -19.17
CA MET A 4 8.20 -10.40 -18.17
C MET A 4 8.93 -11.57 -18.83
N LEU A 5 8.46 -12.04 -19.99
CA LEU A 5 9.08 -13.13 -20.72
C LEU A 5 10.41 -12.70 -21.38
N SER A 6 10.50 -11.45 -21.82
CA SER A 6 11.73 -10.90 -22.41
C SER A 6 12.73 -10.40 -21.37
N ALA A 7 12.31 -10.11 -20.14
CA ALA A 7 13.17 -9.55 -19.10
C ALA A 7 14.35 -10.45 -18.75
N GLY A 8 14.15 -11.76 -18.58
CA GLY A 8 15.23 -12.71 -18.26
C GLY A 8 16.31 -12.77 -19.35
N PRO A 9 15.96 -13.08 -20.61
CA PRO A 9 16.95 -13.07 -21.70
C PRO A 9 17.63 -11.71 -21.90
N LEU A 10 16.91 -10.60 -21.74
CA LEU A 10 17.47 -9.26 -21.89
C LEU A 10 18.46 -8.94 -20.75
N ALA A 11 18.16 -9.39 -19.53
CA ALA A 11 19.05 -9.27 -18.39
C ALA A 11 20.35 -10.05 -18.60
N ASP A 12 20.24 -11.34 -18.87
CA ASP A 12 21.39 -12.25 -18.84
C ASP A 12 22.15 -12.29 -20.16
N ARG A 13 21.50 -12.09 -21.30
CA ARG A 13 22.16 -12.19 -22.63
C ARG A 13 22.50 -10.85 -23.28
N ILE A 14 21.96 -9.73 -22.79
CA ILE A 14 22.28 -8.41 -23.34
C ILE A 14 23.04 -7.59 -22.30
N PHE A 15 22.48 -7.40 -21.10
CA PHE A 15 23.17 -6.60 -20.07
C PHE A 15 24.34 -7.33 -19.41
N GLY A 16 24.21 -8.65 -19.17
CA GLY A 16 25.30 -9.49 -18.68
C GLY A 16 26.60 -9.39 -19.51
N PRO A 17 26.61 -9.84 -20.77
CA PRO A 17 27.81 -9.78 -21.62
C PRO A 17 28.25 -8.36 -21.96
N ALA A 18 27.34 -7.38 -21.98
CA ALA A 18 27.72 -5.98 -22.17
C ALA A 18 28.50 -5.38 -20.98
N LEU A 19 28.39 -5.97 -19.78
CA LEU A 19 29.12 -5.57 -18.56
C LEU A 19 30.21 -6.57 -18.13
N GLU A 20 30.57 -7.54 -18.97
CA GLU A 20 31.78 -8.34 -18.75
C GLU A 20 33.06 -7.53 -19.01
N ALA A 21 34.23 -8.09 -18.65
CA ALA A 21 35.53 -7.41 -18.73
C ALA A 21 35.87 -6.79 -20.10
N ASN A 22 35.30 -7.33 -21.20
CA ASN A 22 35.46 -6.81 -22.56
C ASN A 22 34.15 -6.27 -23.16
N GLY A 23 33.13 -6.07 -22.33
CA GLY A 23 31.80 -5.62 -22.75
C GLY A 23 31.76 -4.14 -23.12
N VAL A 24 30.89 -3.79 -24.06
CA VAL A 24 30.77 -2.42 -24.60
C VAL A 24 30.32 -1.40 -23.55
N LEU A 25 29.56 -1.84 -22.53
CA LEU A 25 29.07 -0.99 -21.45
C LEU A 25 30.00 -0.94 -20.23
N ALA A 26 30.94 -1.89 -20.10
CA ALA A 26 31.88 -1.95 -18.99
C ALA A 26 32.68 -0.64 -18.77
N PRO A 27 33.21 0.06 -19.80
CA PRO A 27 33.93 1.32 -19.57
C PRO A 27 33.01 2.50 -19.15
N TYR A 28 31.72 2.45 -19.47
CA TYR A 28 30.78 3.55 -19.19
C TYR A 28 30.01 3.38 -17.89
N LEU A 29 29.62 2.14 -17.58
CA LEU A 29 28.78 1.80 -16.40
C LEU A 29 29.47 0.88 -15.41
N GLY A 30 30.66 0.35 -15.73
CA GLY A 30 31.43 -0.50 -14.83
C GLY A 30 31.88 0.21 -13.56
N TRP A 31 32.04 1.54 -13.57
CA TRP A 31 32.33 2.32 -12.36
C TRP A 31 31.13 2.44 -11.43
N LEU A 32 29.90 2.31 -11.95
CA LEU A 32 28.66 2.47 -11.18
C LEU A 32 28.16 1.12 -10.63
N VAL A 33 28.23 0.07 -11.45
CA VAL A 33 27.64 -1.25 -11.14
C VAL A 33 28.71 -2.33 -10.95
N GLY A 34 29.96 -2.07 -11.34
CA GLY A 34 31.01 -3.08 -11.41
C GLY A 34 31.04 -3.80 -12.76
N VAL A 35 32.04 -4.66 -12.93
CA VAL A 35 32.28 -5.46 -14.15
C VAL A 35 32.42 -6.92 -13.74
N GLY A 36 31.72 -7.83 -14.43
CA GLY A 36 31.75 -9.26 -14.14
C GLY A 36 30.40 -9.90 -13.75
N PRO A 37 30.41 -11.12 -13.18
CA PRO A 37 29.20 -11.88 -12.89
C PRO A 37 28.26 -11.11 -11.95
N GLY A 38 26.99 -10.97 -12.35
CA GLY A 38 25.96 -10.25 -11.56
C GLY A 38 25.85 -8.75 -11.86
N ALA A 39 26.76 -8.17 -12.65
CA ALA A 39 26.69 -6.75 -13.03
C ALA A 39 25.43 -6.43 -13.87
N GLY A 40 24.95 -7.37 -14.68
CA GLY A 40 23.70 -7.20 -15.45
C GLY A 40 22.47 -6.94 -14.57
N ILE A 41 22.35 -7.64 -13.43
CA ILE A 41 21.26 -7.44 -12.47
C ILE A 41 21.40 -6.10 -11.73
N GLY A 42 22.64 -5.73 -11.35
CA GLY A 42 22.89 -4.43 -10.74
C GLY A 42 22.45 -3.27 -11.64
N LEU A 43 22.70 -3.39 -12.95
CA LEU A 43 22.28 -2.39 -13.92
C LEU A 43 20.75 -2.29 -14.04
N ILE A 44 20.05 -3.43 -14.01
CA ILE A 44 18.58 -3.44 -14.03
C ILE A 44 17.99 -2.73 -12.81
N LEU A 45 18.58 -2.92 -11.62
CA LEU A 45 18.13 -2.23 -10.41
C LEU A 45 18.33 -0.73 -10.52
N VAL A 46 19.49 -0.29 -11.01
CA VAL A 46 19.77 1.14 -11.23
C VAL A 46 18.77 1.74 -12.22
N ILE A 47 18.56 1.09 -13.37
CA ILE A 47 17.61 1.55 -14.39
C ILE A 47 16.20 1.62 -13.81
N THR A 48 15.77 0.59 -13.08
CA THR A 48 14.44 0.55 -12.46
C THR A 48 14.25 1.68 -11.45
N GLY A 49 15.28 1.94 -10.63
CA GLY A 49 15.27 3.06 -9.68
C GLY A 49 15.18 4.41 -10.38
N VAL A 50 15.96 4.62 -11.44
CA VAL A 50 15.91 5.86 -12.24
C VAL A 50 14.55 6.04 -12.91
N LEU A 51 13.97 4.99 -13.49
CA LEU A 51 12.64 5.04 -14.09
C LEU A 51 11.56 5.35 -13.05
N GLY A 52 11.64 4.73 -11.87
CA GLY A 52 10.72 5.00 -10.76
C GLY A 52 10.82 6.43 -10.25
N ALA A 53 12.05 6.93 -10.08
CA ALA A 53 12.29 8.33 -9.70
C ALA A 53 11.76 9.29 -10.78
N ALA A 54 12.00 9.01 -12.06
CA ALA A 54 11.47 9.80 -13.17
C ALA A 54 9.93 9.78 -13.17
N ALA A 55 9.30 8.63 -12.95
CA ALA A 55 7.85 8.52 -12.86
C ALA A 55 7.29 9.33 -11.68
N ALA A 56 7.97 9.32 -10.52
CA ALA A 56 7.59 10.14 -9.36
C ALA A 56 7.70 11.63 -9.67
N VAL A 57 8.79 12.07 -10.30
CA VAL A 57 8.98 13.47 -10.72
C VAL A 57 7.92 13.88 -11.74
N CYS A 58 7.65 13.04 -12.75
CA CYS A 58 6.59 13.27 -13.72
C CYS A 58 5.22 13.38 -13.04
N GLY A 59 4.92 12.50 -12.09
CA GLY A 59 3.71 12.55 -11.27
C GLY A 59 3.60 13.85 -10.49
N TYR A 60 4.69 14.30 -9.87
CA TYR A 60 4.74 15.57 -9.13
C TYR A 60 4.53 16.80 -10.02
N LEU A 61 4.98 16.75 -11.27
CA LEU A 61 4.77 17.83 -12.25
C LEU A 61 3.31 17.92 -12.73
N ILE A 62 2.50 16.88 -12.54
CA ILE A 62 1.09 16.91 -12.90
C ILE A 62 0.33 17.70 -11.81
N PRO A 63 -0.28 18.86 -12.15
CA PRO A 63 -0.98 19.69 -11.17
C PRO A 63 -2.13 18.95 -10.51
N ALA A 64 -2.79 18.04 -11.23
CA ALA A 64 -3.84 17.18 -10.67
C ALA A 64 -3.36 16.26 -9.54
N VAL A 65 -2.07 15.89 -9.50
CA VAL A 65 -1.46 15.11 -8.41
C VAL A 65 -0.97 16.04 -7.30
N ARG A 66 -0.39 17.19 -7.66
CA ARG A 66 0.12 18.18 -6.69
C ARG A 66 -1.00 18.85 -5.89
N GLU A 67 -2.16 19.03 -6.50
CA GLU A 67 -3.31 19.74 -5.92
C GLU A 67 -4.34 18.78 -5.32
N ILE A 68 -4.01 17.50 -5.13
CA ILE A 68 -4.92 16.49 -4.54
C ILE A 68 -5.51 17.00 -3.23
N GLU A 69 -4.69 17.57 -2.36
CA GLU A 69 -5.12 18.11 -1.06
C GLU A 69 -6.11 19.28 -1.20
N SER A 70 -5.98 20.11 -2.23
CA SER A 70 -6.92 21.23 -2.46
C SER A 70 -8.19 20.80 -3.22
N ARG A 71 -8.19 19.62 -3.84
CA ARG A 71 -9.35 19.07 -4.55
C ARG A 71 -10.17 18.11 -3.69
N LEU A 72 -9.69 17.77 -2.50
CA LEU A 72 -10.43 16.95 -1.56
C LEU A 72 -11.49 17.83 -0.87
N PRO A 73 -12.79 17.51 -0.98
CA PRO A 73 -13.81 18.17 -0.17
C PRO A 73 -13.49 17.82 1.29
N ASP A 74 -13.14 18.84 2.08
CA ASP A 74 -12.72 18.68 3.47
C ASP A 74 -13.66 17.71 4.21
N TYR A 75 -13.04 16.72 4.86
CA TYR A 75 -13.69 15.75 5.74
C TYR A 75 -14.72 16.47 6.60
N ALA A 76 -16.02 16.20 6.39
CA ALA A 76 -17.04 16.65 7.32
C ALA A 76 -16.66 16.04 8.67
N PRO A 77 -16.29 16.84 9.70
CA PRO A 77 -16.17 16.29 11.02
C PRO A 77 -17.54 15.72 11.32
N MET A 78 -17.68 14.39 11.35
CA MET A 78 -18.83 13.73 11.95
C MET A 78 -18.98 14.43 13.28
N ALA A 79 -20.05 15.22 13.40
CA ALA A 79 -20.28 16.12 14.51
C ALA A 79 -19.87 15.37 15.76
N LYS A 80 -18.77 15.81 16.38
CA LYS A 80 -18.41 15.42 17.73
C LYS A 80 -19.72 15.44 18.47
N GLU A 81 -20.15 14.26 18.92
CA GLU A 81 -21.37 14.07 19.70
C GLU A 81 -21.53 15.32 20.54
N ALA A 82 -22.60 16.07 20.24
CA ALA A 82 -23.06 17.08 21.15
C ALA A 82 -23.18 16.33 22.46
N THR A 83 -22.18 16.52 23.32
CA THR A 83 -22.23 16.19 24.73
C THR A 83 -23.50 16.87 25.17
N GLU A 84 -24.54 16.05 25.28
CA GLU A 84 -25.79 16.34 25.93
C GLU A 84 -25.47 17.25 27.10
N PRO A 85 -25.91 18.52 27.09
CA PRO A 85 -25.92 19.26 28.32
C PRO A 85 -26.89 18.49 29.20
N ALA A 86 -26.33 17.90 30.25
CA ALA A 86 -27.06 17.37 31.38
C ALA A 86 -28.10 18.40 31.84
N THR A 87 -29.31 18.29 31.32
CA THR A 87 -30.54 18.85 31.87
C THR A 87 -31.49 17.68 31.93
N ALA A 88 -31.26 16.88 32.96
CA ALA A 88 -32.26 16.00 33.53
C ALA A 88 -33.42 16.87 34.05
N ALA A 89 -34.36 17.17 33.18
CA ALA A 89 -35.74 17.47 33.57
C ALA A 89 -36.52 16.15 33.45
N LEU A 90 -36.57 15.41 34.56
CA LEU A 90 -37.52 14.31 34.73
C LEU A 90 -38.95 14.87 34.54
N PRO A 91 -39.81 14.14 33.82
CA PRO A 91 -41.03 13.76 34.50
C PRO A 91 -41.15 12.25 34.61
N THR A 92 -41.32 11.85 35.87
CA THR A 92 -41.90 10.59 36.29
C THR A 92 -43.19 10.33 35.50
N THR A 93 -43.28 9.17 34.86
CA THR A 93 -44.51 8.38 34.81
C THR A 93 -44.08 6.94 34.67
N ALA A 94 -44.15 6.25 35.81
CA ALA A 94 -44.16 4.81 35.90
C ALA A 94 -45.15 4.20 34.91
N THR A 95 -44.80 3.06 34.31
CA THR A 95 -45.57 1.81 34.40
C THR A 95 -44.77 0.66 33.77
N ALA A 96 -44.62 -0.39 34.59
CA ALA A 96 -44.27 -1.77 34.24
C ALA A 96 -42.86 -2.05 33.70
N GLU A 97 -41.94 -2.28 34.66
CA GLU A 97 -41.08 -3.46 34.56
C GLU A 97 -41.95 -4.71 34.35
N GLU A 98 -41.64 -5.51 33.33
CA GLU A 98 -41.71 -6.96 33.46
C GLU A 98 -40.32 -7.53 33.11
N PRO A 99 -39.83 -8.51 33.90
CA PRO A 99 -38.41 -8.75 34.09
C PRO A 99 -37.83 -9.73 33.06
N VAL A 100 -36.57 -9.49 32.74
CA VAL A 100 -35.65 -10.45 32.13
C VAL A 100 -35.58 -11.73 32.97
N MET A 101 -36.04 -12.84 32.40
CA MET A 101 -35.68 -14.20 32.84
C MET A 101 -34.66 -14.78 31.85
N HIS A 102 -33.40 -14.55 32.18
CA HIS A 102 -32.25 -15.32 31.68
C HIS A 102 -31.91 -16.35 32.76
N SER A 103 -31.68 -17.61 32.36
CA SER A 103 -30.89 -18.66 33.04
C SER A 103 -31.66 -19.93 33.42
N GLY A 104 -31.01 -21.07 33.11
CA GLY A 104 -31.49 -22.45 33.22
C GLY A 104 -32.25 -22.83 31.95
N GLU A 105 -31.84 -23.78 31.12
CA GLU A 105 -31.57 -25.17 31.48
C GLU A 105 -30.58 -25.80 30.48
N THR A 106 -29.48 -26.33 31.00
CA THR A 106 -28.92 -27.59 30.47
C THR A 106 -29.26 -28.66 31.49
N PRO A 107 -29.78 -29.81 31.05
CA PRO A 107 -28.92 -30.98 31.19
C PRO A 107 -28.91 -31.87 29.95
N LEU A 108 -27.69 -32.31 29.66
CA LEU A 108 -27.38 -33.59 29.03
C LEU A 108 -28.29 -34.72 29.56
N GLU A 109 -28.89 -35.54 28.68
CA GLU A 109 -28.84 -37.02 28.73
C GLU A 109 -29.79 -37.72 27.72
N VAL A 110 -29.22 -38.69 27.00
CA VAL A 110 -29.79 -40.01 26.65
C VAL A 110 -30.99 -40.11 25.70
N ARG A 111 -30.71 -40.59 24.46
CA ARG A 111 -31.48 -41.56 23.62
C ARG A 111 -31.00 -41.47 22.17
N ALA A 112 -30.77 -42.51 21.38
CA ALA A 112 -30.81 -43.96 21.51
C ALA A 112 -29.96 -44.52 20.35
#